data_AF-A0A7S3L0Z0-F1
#
_entry.id   AF-A0A7S3L0Z0-F1
#
_cell.length_a   1.000
_cell.length_b   1.000
_cell.length_c   1.000
_cell.angle_alpha   90.00
_cell.angle_beta   90.00
_cell.angle_gamma   90.00
#
_symmetry.space_group_name_H-M   'P 1'
#
loop_
_entity.id
_entity.type
_entity.pdbx_description
1 polymer ?
#
loop_
_entity_poly.entity_id
_entity_poly.type
_entity_poly.pdbx_seq_one_letter_code
_entity_poly.pdbx_strand_id
1 'polypeptide(L)'
;MCFDGCSLVCERLARNDPSLTVLNLNHRYMGNDGAKAVARALVNNTAVLVIFLQHNLLGPSGVQALVNALQGHERLTHLYLDYNNLGDESCPALAQLLTSCPALQVLKVADNAIGCHGIETITRSALCQPNLPLQYLSLQNNALGRTGMKALCEALRTNQNLRWLDVRCNKIHPQHYGQVTEAWTTVLRETNQTLCLLELWETAEVDAITSPSRAKCLDELTYWLQWNRAGRRSLTCYSHSTPVPTTYLLANAADPKVSSPTVIMATLLARPDLLVSPSSSSC
;
A
#
# COMPACT_ATOMS: atom_id res chain seq x y z
N MET A 1 -11.79 19.30 -21.91
CA MET A 1 -12.37 20.18 -20.86
C MET A 1 -11.21 20.83 -20.14
N CYS A 2 -11.15 22.17 -20.14
CA CYS A 2 -10.02 22.93 -19.62
C CYS A 2 -9.90 22.77 -18.11
N PHE A 3 -8.68 22.57 -17.63
CA PHE A 3 -8.31 22.21 -16.27
C PHE A 3 -8.23 23.45 -15.36
N ASP A 4 -9.26 24.29 -15.36
CA ASP A 4 -9.19 25.63 -14.74
C ASP A 4 -9.19 25.57 -13.21
N GLY A 5 -9.76 24.50 -12.62
CA GLY A 5 -9.90 24.32 -11.16
C GLY A 5 -8.61 24.00 -10.41
N CYS A 6 -7.50 23.69 -11.10
CA CYS A 6 -6.22 23.35 -10.48
C CYS A 6 -5.13 24.40 -10.74
N SER A 7 -5.43 25.46 -11.49
CA SER A 7 -4.50 26.54 -11.84
C SER A 7 -3.78 27.13 -10.63
N LEU A 8 -4.55 27.52 -9.61
CA LEU A 8 -4.00 28.08 -8.36
C LEU A 8 -3.10 27.10 -7.61
N VAL A 9 -3.48 25.81 -7.57
CA VAL A 9 -2.67 24.78 -6.90
C VAL A 9 -1.37 24.56 -7.66
N CYS A 10 -1.42 24.46 -8.98
CA CYS A 10 -0.24 24.36 -9.83
C CYS A 10 0.68 25.58 -9.69
N GLU A 11 0.14 26.79 -9.57
CA GLU A 11 0.94 28.00 -9.32
C GLU A 11 1.65 27.94 -7.96
N ARG A 12 0.96 27.51 -6.91
CA ARG A 12 1.55 27.36 -5.57
C ARG A 12 2.64 26.28 -5.54
N LEU A 13 2.41 25.15 -6.22
CA LEU A 13 3.40 24.09 -6.38
C LEU A 13 4.65 24.60 -7.12
N ALA A 14 4.44 25.29 -8.25
CA ALA A 14 5.51 25.79 -9.11
C ALA A 14 6.36 26.91 -8.45
N ARG A 15 5.76 27.71 -7.57
CA ARG A 15 6.47 28.72 -6.76
C ARG A 15 7.09 28.13 -5.49
N ASN A 16 7.02 26.81 -5.32
CA ASN A 16 7.51 26.08 -4.15
C ASN A 16 6.99 26.67 -2.83
N ASP A 17 5.68 26.94 -2.75
CA ASP A 17 5.06 27.48 -1.55
C ASP A 17 5.32 26.54 -0.35
N PRO A 18 6.09 26.98 0.66
CA PRO A 18 6.49 26.13 1.77
C PRO A 18 5.33 25.73 2.69
N SER A 19 4.20 26.42 2.59
CA SER A 19 2.98 26.08 3.34
C SER A 19 2.16 24.97 2.66
N LEU A 20 2.41 24.67 1.38
CA LEU A 20 1.72 23.61 0.65
C LEU A 20 2.44 22.27 0.84
N THR A 21 2.29 21.68 2.03
CA THR A 21 2.89 20.37 2.37
C THR A 21 1.98 19.20 2.04
N VAL A 22 0.68 19.44 1.86
CA VAL A 22 -0.32 18.42 1.50
C VAL A 22 -1.04 18.85 0.23
N LEU A 23 -0.93 18.04 -0.81
CA LEU A 23 -1.61 18.22 -2.09
C LEU A 23 -2.78 17.24 -2.18
N ASN A 24 -4.02 17.76 -2.18
CA ASN A 24 -5.21 16.95 -2.37
C ASN A 24 -5.92 17.30 -3.68
N LEU A 25 -5.89 16.36 -4.62
CA LEU A 25 -6.51 16.48 -5.94
C LEU A 25 -7.42 15.28 -6.23
N ASN A 26 -8.05 14.70 -5.21
CA ASN A 26 -8.94 13.55 -5.40
C ASN A 26 -10.19 13.90 -6.21
N HIS A 27 -10.70 12.92 -6.98
CA HIS A 27 -11.97 12.99 -7.70
C HIS A 27 -12.07 14.20 -8.65
N ARG A 28 -10.99 14.51 -9.37
CA ARG A 28 -10.94 15.65 -10.30
C ARG A 28 -11.00 15.24 -11.76
N TYR A 29 -11.08 13.94 -12.08
CA TYR A 29 -11.15 13.41 -13.44
C TYR A 29 -10.11 14.04 -14.38
N MET A 30 -8.89 14.21 -13.87
CA MET A 30 -7.84 15.01 -14.51
C MET A 30 -7.32 14.39 -15.79
N GLY A 31 -7.38 13.06 -15.88
CA GLY A 31 -6.79 12.29 -16.97
C GLY A 31 -5.26 12.42 -17.01
N ASN A 32 -4.67 11.83 -18.05
CA ASN A 32 -3.24 11.94 -18.32
C ASN A 32 -2.77 13.41 -18.45
N ASP A 33 -3.58 14.30 -19.04
CA ASP A 33 -3.16 15.68 -19.32
C ASP A 33 -3.14 16.56 -18.08
N GLY A 34 -4.13 16.42 -17.19
CA GLY A 34 -4.11 17.07 -15.89
C GLY A 34 -2.98 16.54 -15.01
N ALA A 35 -2.69 15.24 -15.06
CA ALA A 35 -1.51 14.65 -14.40
C ALA A 35 -0.20 15.29 -14.88
N LYS A 36 -0.03 15.47 -16.19
CA LYS A 36 1.13 16.14 -16.79
C LYS A 36 1.21 17.61 -16.37
N ALA A 37 0.08 18.30 -16.22
CA ALA A 37 0.06 19.68 -15.73
C ALA A 37 0.54 19.77 -14.28
N VAL A 38 0.06 18.88 -13.41
CA VAL A 38 0.51 18.77 -12.01
C VAL A 38 1.99 18.40 -11.94
N ALA A 39 2.42 17.42 -12.75
CA ALA A 39 3.83 17.02 -12.84
C ALA A 39 4.75 18.20 -13.20
N ARG A 40 4.38 19.00 -14.22
CA ARG A 40 5.14 20.22 -14.57
C ARG A 40 5.28 21.20 -13.40
N ALA A 41 4.26 21.32 -12.56
CA ALA A 41 4.30 22.18 -11.38
C ALA A 41 5.11 21.57 -10.22
N LEU A 42 5.29 20.24 -10.18
CA LEU A 42 6.02 19.53 -9.14
C LEU A 42 7.54 19.46 -9.36
N VAL A 43 8.04 19.66 -10.59
CA VAL A 43 9.46 19.42 -10.96
C VAL A 43 10.47 20.07 -10.00
N ASN A 44 10.19 21.28 -9.52
CA ASN A 44 11.07 22.01 -8.59
C ASN A 44 10.47 22.14 -7.18
N ASN A 45 9.36 21.47 -6.91
CA ASN A 45 8.75 21.50 -5.60
C ASN A 45 9.58 20.64 -4.62
N THR A 46 9.82 21.19 -3.43
CA THR A 46 10.52 20.49 -2.34
C THR A 46 9.73 20.56 -1.03
N ALA A 47 8.51 21.12 -1.06
CA ALA A 47 7.69 21.35 0.11
C ALA A 47 6.71 20.20 0.39
N VAL A 48 6.19 19.57 -0.67
CA VAL A 48 5.12 18.58 -0.56
C VAL A 48 5.58 17.30 0.13
N LEU A 49 4.85 16.89 1.14
CA LEU A 49 5.07 15.67 1.92
C LEU A 49 4.08 14.57 1.54
N VAL A 50 2.86 14.96 1.17
CA VAL A 50 1.73 14.05 0.94
C VAL A 50 0.97 14.45 -0.31
N ILE A 51 0.73 13.49 -1.21
CA ILE A 51 -0.03 13.68 -2.45
C ILE A 51 -1.20 12.69 -2.50
N PHE A 52 -2.41 13.24 -2.56
CA PHE A 52 -3.65 12.50 -2.81
C PHE A 52 -4.10 12.73 -4.26
N LEU A 53 -4.13 11.65 -5.04
CA LEU A 53 -4.49 11.66 -6.46
C LEU A 53 -5.51 10.56 -6.79
N GLN A 54 -6.29 10.09 -5.82
CA GLN A 54 -7.27 9.05 -6.04
C GLN A 54 -8.38 9.47 -7.02
N HIS A 55 -8.88 8.52 -7.82
CA HIS A 55 -10.00 8.73 -8.75
C HIS A 55 -9.79 9.86 -9.77
N ASN A 56 -8.68 9.81 -10.51
CA ASN A 56 -8.34 10.84 -11.50
C ASN A 56 -8.08 10.33 -12.91
N LEU A 57 -8.17 9.01 -13.15
CA LEU A 57 -7.95 8.41 -14.47
C LEU A 57 -6.58 8.76 -15.06
N LEU A 58 -5.54 8.81 -14.20
CA LEU A 58 -4.22 9.29 -14.62
C LEU A 58 -3.63 8.46 -15.76
N GLY A 59 -3.85 7.14 -15.77
CA GLY A 59 -3.27 6.22 -16.75
C GLY A 59 -1.73 6.14 -16.75
N PRO A 60 -1.14 5.30 -17.62
CA PRO A 60 0.32 5.12 -17.69
C PRO A 60 1.10 6.39 -18.01
N SER A 61 0.62 7.18 -18.98
CA SER A 61 1.33 8.41 -19.38
C SER A 61 1.28 9.49 -18.29
N GLY A 62 0.16 9.59 -17.56
CA GLY A 62 0.02 10.50 -16.43
C GLY A 62 0.93 10.13 -15.26
N VAL A 63 0.99 8.84 -14.89
CA VAL A 63 1.90 8.38 -13.83
C VAL A 63 3.35 8.54 -14.23
N GLN A 64 3.75 8.20 -15.46
CA GLN A 64 5.13 8.41 -15.89
C GLN A 64 5.55 9.89 -15.77
N ALA A 65 4.66 10.83 -16.12
CA ALA A 65 4.94 12.25 -15.95
C ALA A 65 5.14 12.62 -14.47
N LEU A 66 4.29 12.12 -13.58
CA LEU A 66 4.43 12.34 -12.14
C LEU A 66 5.74 11.77 -11.59
N VAL A 67 6.13 10.56 -11.99
CA VAL A 67 7.38 9.92 -11.58
C VAL A 67 8.59 10.74 -12.02
N ASN A 68 8.60 11.22 -13.27
CA ASN A 68 9.68 12.07 -13.76
C ASN A 68 9.80 13.38 -12.97
N ALA A 69 8.67 13.96 -12.53
CA ALA A 69 8.67 15.18 -11.74
C ALA A 69 9.06 14.96 -10.27
N LEU A 70 8.80 13.78 -9.72
CA LEU A 70 9.09 13.42 -8.34
C LEU A 70 10.46 12.75 -8.16
N GLN A 71 11.19 12.50 -9.24
CA GLN A 71 12.50 11.85 -9.18
C GLN A 71 13.46 12.64 -8.28
N GLY A 72 13.97 12.01 -7.23
CA GLY A 72 14.86 12.67 -6.26
C GLY A 72 14.15 13.57 -5.25
N HIS A 73 12.81 13.55 -5.18
CA HIS A 73 12.08 14.37 -4.22
C HIS A 73 12.31 13.89 -2.78
N GLU A 74 13.14 14.61 -2.04
CA GLU A 74 13.70 14.16 -0.75
C GLU A 74 12.69 14.10 0.41
N ARG A 75 11.53 14.76 0.28
CA ARG A 75 10.58 14.94 1.38
C ARG A 75 9.21 14.28 1.18
N LEU A 76 8.96 13.67 0.01
CA LEU A 76 7.68 13.04 -0.27
C LEU A 76 7.61 11.75 0.53
N THR A 77 6.63 11.64 1.43
CA THR A 77 6.47 10.49 2.33
C THR A 77 5.27 9.62 1.97
N HIS A 78 4.22 10.21 1.40
CA HIS A 78 2.97 9.52 1.11
C HIS A 78 2.45 9.86 -0.28
N LEU A 79 2.15 8.82 -1.07
CA LEU A 79 1.52 8.96 -2.38
C LEU A 79 0.33 7.99 -2.51
N TYR A 80 -0.83 8.55 -2.83
CA TYR A 80 -2.06 7.79 -3.01
C TYR A 80 -2.54 7.91 -4.46
N LEU A 81 -2.58 6.77 -5.15
CA LEU A 81 -2.91 6.64 -6.56
C LEU A 81 -4.05 5.65 -6.79
N ASP A 82 -4.88 5.37 -5.79
CA ASP A 82 -6.00 4.44 -5.91
C ASP A 82 -6.98 4.88 -7.03
N TYR A 83 -7.58 3.93 -7.74
CA TYR A 83 -8.59 4.20 -8.79
C TYR A 83 -8.12 5.11 -9.94
N ASN A 84 -6.98 4.81 -10.56
CA ASN A 84 -6.37 5.60 -11.63
C ASN A 84 -6.12 4.86 -12.94
N ASN A 85 -6.57 3.61 -13.05
CA ASN A 85 -6.45 2.79 -14.26
C ASN A 85 -4.99 2.70 -14.76
N LEU A 86 -4.09 2.35 -13.84
CA LEU A 86 -2.65 2.33 -14.11
C LEU A 86 -2.22 1.15 -14.99
N GLY A 87 -2.75 -0.04 -14.73
CA GLY A 87 -2.36 -1.27 -15.41
C GLY A 87 -0.88 -1.65 -15.20
N ASP A 88 -0.48 -2.75 -15.82
CA ASP A 88 0.91 -3.24 -15.79
C ASP A 88 1.90 -2.27 -16.44
N GLU A 89 1.45 -1.49 -17.42
CA GLU A 89 2.28 -0.52 -18.15
C GLU A 89 2.83 0.59 -17.24
N SER A 90 2.16 0.90 -16.12
CA SER A 90 2.62 1.90 -15.15
C SER A 90 3.65 1.35 -14.16
N CYS A 91 3.78 0.03 -14.02
CA CYS A 91 4.60 -0.59 -12.99
C CYS A 91 6.11 -0.30 -13.10
N PRO A 92 6.73 -0.18 -14.28
CA PRO A 92 8.10 0.31 -14.40
C PRO A 92 8.27 1.71 -13.79
N ALA A 93 7.34 2.63 -14.05
CA ALA A 93 7.36 3.98 -13.50
C ALA A 93 7.20 3.95 -11.97
N LEU A 94 6.25 3.15 -11.45
CA LEU A 94 6.07 3.00 -10.00
C LEU A 94 7.32 2.42 -9.33
N ALA A 95 8.00 1.45 -9.95
CA ALA A 95 9.25 0.91 -9.42
C ALA A 95 10.38 1.95 -9.41
N GLN A 96 10.47 2.77 -10.46
CA GLN A 96 11.41 3.91 -10.51
C GLN A 96 11.10 4.93 -9.42
N LEU A 97 9.83 5.24 -9.16
CA LEU A 97 9.44 6.16 -8.09
C LEU A 97 9.90 5.64 -6.72
N LEU A 98 9.61 4.37 -6.43
CA LEU A 98 9.96 3.73 -5.18
C LEU A 98 11.47 3.78 -4.91
N THR A 99 12.29 3.63 -5.94
CA THR A 99 13.76 3.63 -5.82
C THR A 99 14.40 5.02 -5.88
N SER A 100 13.68 6.04 -6.36
CA SER A 100 14.21 7.40 -6.54
C SER A 100 13.70 8.42 -5.51
N CYS A 101 12.70 8.08 -4.71
CA CYS A 101 12.18 8.92 -3.63
C CYS A 101 12.63 8.37 -2.26
N PRO A 102 13.72 8.89 -1.66
CA PRO A 102 14.35 8.30 -0.47
C PRO A 102 13.50 8.40 0.81
N ALA A 103 12.47 9.25 0.83
CA ALA A 103 11.56 9.40 1.96
C ALA A 103 10.20 8.73 1.76
N LEU A 104 9.93 8.09 0.61
CA LEU A 104 8.60 7.57 0.30
C LEU A 104 8.30 6.31 1.13
N GLN A 105 7.45 6.48 2.15
CA GLN A 105 7.10 5.45 3.13
C GLN A 105 5.77 4.77 2.80
N VAL A 106 4.84 5.47 2.15
CA VAL A 106 3.49 4.96 1.87
C VAL A 106 3.16 5.10 0.39
N LEU A 107 2.82 3.98 -0.25
CA LEU A 107 2.26 3.93 -1.59
C LEU A 107 0.94 3.15 -1.56
N LYS A 108 -0.15 3.78 -2.03
CA LYS A 108 -1.43 3.10 -2.27
C LYS A 108 -1.78 3.14 -3.74
N VAL A 109 -1.99 1.96 -4.31
CA VAL A 109 -2.33 1.74 -5.72
C VAL A 109 -3.49 0.73 -5.83
N ALA A 110 -4.45 0.78 -4.93
CA ALA A 110 -5.63 -0.06 -4.99
C ALA A 110 -6.47 0.25 -6.24
N ASP A 111 -7.23 -0.73 -6.73
CA ASP A 111 -8.18 -0.53 -7.84
C ASP A 111 -7.53 0.04 -9.11
N ASN A 112 -6.40 -0.52 -9.53
CA ASN A 112 -5.63 0.00 -10.65
C ASN A 112 -5.41 -0.98 -11.81
N ALA A 113 -6.09 -2.12 -11.79
CA ALA A 113 -5.96 -3.17 -12.81
C ALA A 113 -4.50 -3.65 -13.01
N ILE A 114 -3.68 -3.60 -11.95
CA ILE A 114 -2.32 -4.16 -11.97
C ILE A 114 -2.43 -5.68 -11.96
N GLY A 115 -1.83 -6.33 -12.94
CA GLY A 115 -1.77 -7.77 -13.11
C GLY A 115 -0.52 -8.40 -12.49
N CYS A 116 -0.36 -9.69 -12.75
CA CYS A 116 0.82 -10.45 -12.30
C CYS A 116 2.14 -9.90 -12.88
N HIS A 117 2.15 -9.44 -14.13
CA HIS A 117 3.38 -8.94 -14.76
C HIS A 117 3.83 -7.62 -14.15
N GLY A 118 2.89 -6.69 -13.90
CA GLY A 118 3.21 -5.42 -13.28
C GLY A 118 3.77 -5.56 -11.88
N ILE A 119 3.19 -6.44 -11.05
CA ILE A 119 3.73 -6.68 -9.71
C ILE A 119 5.05 -7.44 -9.73
N GLU A 120 5.28 -8.31 -10.71
CA GLU A 120 6.59 -8.92 -10.96
C GLU A 120 7.65 -7.84 -11.28
N THR A 121 7.29 -6.82 -12.04
CA THR A 121 8.17 -5.67 -12.29
C THR A 121 8.46 -4.90 -11.01
N ILE A 122 7.43 -4.53 -10.24
CA ILE A 122 7.59 -3.78 -8.98
C ILE A 122 8.47 -4.56 -7.98
N THR A 123 8.25 -5.88 -7.87
CA THR A 123 9.00 -6.73 -6.93
C THR A 123 10.48 -6.80 -7.31
N ARG A 124 10.80 -7.15 -8.56
CA ARG A 124 12.19 -7.26 -9.04
C ARG A 124 12.93 -5.92 -9.07
N SER A 125 12.28 -4.86 -9.50
CA SER A 125 12.92 -3.56 -9.72
C SER A 125 12.93 -2.67 -8.48
N ALA A 126 12.07 -2.89 -7.49
CA ALA A 126 12.01 -2.07 -6.28
C ALA A 126 11.98 -2.88 -4.98
N LEU A 127 11.02 -3.77 -4.76
CA LEU A 127 10.85 -4.38 -3.43
C LEU A 127 12.02 -5.28 -3.01
N CYS A 128 12.72 -5.90 -3.96
CA CYS A 128 13.93 -6.68 -3.68
C CYS A 128 15.19 -5.83 -3.47
N GLN A 129 15.13 -4.51 -3.70
CA GLN A 129 16.29 -3.63 -3.53
C GLN A 129 16.54 -3.34 -2.04
N PRO A 130 17.81 -3.29 -1.61
CA PRO A 130 18.15 -2.93 -0.23
C PRO A 130 17.76 -1.48 0.06
N ASN A 131 17.54 -1.16 1.33
CA ASN A 131 17.31 0.20 1.83
C ASN A 131 16.08 0.93 1.22
N LEU A 132 15.13 0.21 0.63
CA LEU A 132 13.88 0.80 0.17
C LEU A 132 13.09 1.37 1.37
N PRO A 133 12.76 2.68 1.41
CA PRO A 133 12.13 3.33 2.57
C PRO A 133 10.66 2.97 2.78
N LEU A 134 10.05 2.25 1.82
CA LEU A 134 8.65 1.90 1.81
C LEU A 134 8.26 1.02 3.00
N GLN A 135 7.31 1.49 3.80
CA GLN A 135 6.77 0.80 4.98
C GLN A 135 5.34 0.31 4.75
N TYR A 136 4.56 0.98 3.90
CA TYR A 136 3.18 0.61 3.58
C TYR A 136 3.02 0.48 2.06
N LEU A 137 2.50 -0.66 1.63
CA LEU A 137 2.03 -0.88 0.26
C LEU A 137 0.60 -1.44 0.26
N SER A 138 -0.34 -0.77 -0.42
CA SER A 138 -1.63 -1.38 -0.76
C SER A 138 -1.73 -1.61 -2.26
N LEU A 139 -2.05 -2.86 -2.58
CA LEU A 139 -2.35 -3.41 -3.89
C LEU A 139 -3.77 -3.99 -3.90
N GLN A 140 -4.64 -3.54 -3.00
CA GLN A 140 -6.01 -4.05 -2.89
C GLN A 140 -6.75 -3.95 -4.23
N ASN A 141 -7.61 -4.91 -4.51
CA ASN A 141 -8.50 -4.90 -5.67
C ASN A 141 -7.78 -4.72 -7.02
N ASN A 142 -6.71 -5.49 -7.22
CA ASN A 142 -6.01 -5.60 -8.49
C ASN A 142 -6.17 -7.02 -9.05
N ALA A 143 -5.32 -7.45 -9.97
CA ALA A 143 -5.41 -8.73 -10.66
C ALA A 143 -4.10 -9.53 -10.56
N LEU A 144 -3.46 -9.50 -9.38
CA LEU A 144 -2.14 -10.14 -9.20
C LEU A 144 -2.18 -11.65 -9.46
N GLY A 145 -3.29 -12.29 -9.10
CA GLY A 145 -3.46 -13.74 -9.17
C GLY A 145 -2.38 -14.50 -8.39
N ARG A 146 -2.32 -15.81 -8.60
CA ARG A 146 -1.35 -16.68 -7.92
C ARG A 146 0.11 -16.29 -8.22
N THR A 147 0.40 -15.96 -9.47
CA THR A 147 1.76 -15.64 -9.91
C THR A 147 2.27 -14.36 -9.27
N GLY A 148 1.45 -13.30 -9.25
CA GLY A 148 1.82 -12.06 -8.58
C GLY A 148 1.97 -12.21 -7.06
N MET A 149 1.10 -13.00 -6.43
CA MET A 149 1.23 -13.33 -5.00
C MET A 149 2.54 -14.08 -4.69
N LYS A 150 2.97 -14.98 -5.57
CA LYS A 150 4.24 -15.68 -5.43
C LYS A 150 5.43 -14.72 -5.57
N ALA A 151 5.38 -13.79 -6.52
CA ALA A 151 6.42 -12.79 -6.71
C ALA A 151 6.57 -11.86 -5.48
N LEU A 152 5.46 -11.40 -4.92
CA LEU A 152 5.44 -10.62 -3.67
C LEU A 152 6.01 -11.40 -2.49
N CYS A 153 5.58 -12.66 -2.33
CA CYS A 153 6.08 -13.56 -1.29
C CYS A 153 7.61 -13.71 -1.38
N GLU A 154 8.15 -13.90 -2.58
CA GLU A 154 9.60 -14.02 -2.77
C GLU A 154 10.33 -12.72 -2.46
N ALA A 155 9.78 -11.56 -2.86
CA ALA A 155 10.37 -10.26 -2.53
C ALA A 155 10.44 -10.00 -1.02
N LEU A 156 9.48 -10.50 -0.25
CA LEU A 156 9.49 -10.36 1.21
C LEU A 156 10.61 -11.14 1.90
N ARG A 157 11.26 -12.12 1.24
CA ARG A 157 12.42 -12.81 1.81
C ARG A 157 13.60 -11.86 2.01
N THR A 158 13.79 -10.92 1.08
CA THR A 158 14.89 -9.95 1.10
C THR A 158 14.47 -8.58 1.58
N ASN A 159 13.21 -8.19 1.39
CA ASN A 159 12.69 -6.92 1.88
C ASN A 159 12.57 -6.95 3.41
N GLN A 160 13.38 -6.13 4.08
CA GLN A 160 13.39 -6.00 5.54
C GLN A 160 12.97 -4.60 6.01
N ASN A 161 12.07 -3.93 5.28
CA ASN A 161 11.56 -2.63 5.72
C ASN A 161 10.03 -2.53 5.69
N LEU A 162 9.35 -3.24 4.78
CA LEU A 162 7.90 -3.19 4.66
C LEU A 162 7.24 -3.67 5.97
N ARG A 163 6.30 -2.86 6.48
CA ARG A 163 5.57 -3.10 7.73
C ARG A 163 4.12 -3.47 7.50
N TRP A 164 3.49 -2.89 6.49
CA TRP A 164 2.11 -3.13 6.09
C TRP A 164 2.05 -3.53 4.63
N LEU A 165 1.41 -4.66 4.36
CA LEU A 165 1.07 -5.08 3.01
C LEU A 165 -0.41 -5.45 2.92
N ASP A 166 -1.12 -4.74 2.05
CA ASP A 166 -2.51 -5.02 1.73
C ASP A 166 -2.62 -5.58 0.32
N VAL A 167 -2.99 -6.85 0.23
CA VAL A 167 -3.12 -7.61 -1.02
C VAL A 167 -4.50 -8.23 -1.13
N ARG A 168 -5.51 -7.65 -0.48
CA ARG A 168 -6.90 -8.11 -0.55
C ARG A 168 -7.45 -8.01 -1.96
N CYS A 169 -8.39 -8.89 -2.30
CA CYS A 169 -9.17 -8.85 -3.54
C CYS A 169 -8.27 -8.87 -4.79
N ASN A 170 -7.41 -9.88 -4.95
CA ASN A 170 -6.43 -9.93 -6.02
C ASN A 170 -6.60 -11.13 -6.96
N LYS A 171 -7.83 -11.63 -7.05
CA LYS A 171 -8.25 -12.67 -8.00
C LYS A 171 -7.47 -13.97 -7.83
N ILE A 172 -7.18 -14.33 -6.58
CA ILE A 172 -6.65 -15.66 -6.29
C ILE A 172 -7.80 -16.66 -6.40
N HIS A 173 -7.67 -17.64 -7.32
CA HIS A 173 -8.66 -18.71 -7.41
C HIS A 173 -8.65 -19.58 -6.14
N PRO A 174 -9.82 -20.02 -5.61
CA PRO A 174 -9.91 -20.74 -4.34
C PRO A 174 -9.03 -21.98 -4.18
N GLN A 175 -8.82 -22.72 -5.28
CA GLN A 175 -7.95 -23.90 -5.28
C GLN A 175 -6.47 -23.60 -4.91
N HIS A 176 -6.05 -22.33 -4.97
CA HIS A 176 -4.68 -21.91 -4.70
C HIS A 176 -4.49 -21.27 -3.32
N TYR A 177 -5.55 -21.07 -2.53
CA TYR A 177 -5.47 -20.39 -1.23
C TYR A 177 -4.51 -21.07 -0.25
N GLY A 178 -4.58 -22.40 -0.13
CA GLY A 178 -3.70 -23.15 0.77
C GLY A 178 -2.23 -22.96 0.41
N GLN A 179 -1.89 -23.10 -0.87
CA GLN A 179 -0.51 -22.93 -1.34
C GLN A 179 0.02 -21.51 -1.14
N VAL A 180 -0.80 -20.48 -1.41
CA VAL A 180 -0.41 -19.09 -1.18
C VAL A 180 -0.20 -18.87 0.32
N THR A 181 -1.15 -19.27 1.16
CA THR A 181 -1.07 -19.10 2.61
C THR A 181 0.16 -19.80 3.20
N GLU A 182 0.44 -21.03 2.78
CA GLU A 182 1.59 -21.80 3.24
C GLU A 182 2.91 -21.12 2.86
N ALA A 183 3.07 -20.73 1.59
CA ALA A 183 4.28 -20.06 1.12
C ALA A 183 4.56 -18.76 1.89
N TRP A 184 3.53 -17.93 2.07
CA TRP A 184 3.63 -16.69 2.84
C TRP A 184 3.91 -16.96 4.32
N THR A 185 3.27 -17.96 4.92
CA THR A 185 3.53 -18.38 6.30
C THR A 185 5.00 -18.77 6.49
N THR A 186 5.57 -19.54 5.59
CA THR A 186 6.98 -19.94 5.62
C THR A 186 7.90 -18.73 5.53
N VAL A 187 7.72 -17.86 4.52
CA VAL A 187 8.55 -16.65 4.34
C VAL A 187 8.51 -15.75 5.57
N LEU A 188 7.32 -15.52 6.11
CA LEU A 188 7.14 -14.69 7.28
C LEU A 188 7.79 -15.36 8.50
N ARG A 189 7.56 -16.65 8.76
CA ARG A 189 8.17 -17.30 9.94
C ARG A 189 9.70 -17.35 9.88
N GLU A 190 10.28 -17.55 8.71
CA GLU A 190 11.69 -17.90 8.59
C GLU A 190 12.60 -16.73 8.16
N THR A 191 12.11 -15.81 7.33
CA THR A 191 12.99 -14.86 6.63
C THR A 191 12.62 -13.39 6.83
N ASN A 192 11.35 -13.02 6.79
CA ASN A 192 10.93 -11.63 6.89
C ASN A 192 10.73 -11.24 8.36
N GLN A 193 11.47 -10.29 8.91
CA GLN A 193 11.36 -9.92 10.33
C GLN A 193 10.63 -8.60 10.58
N THR A 194 10.17 -7.94 9.52
CA THR A 194 9.69 -6.55 9.59
C THR A 194 8.21 -6.38 9.29
N LEU A 195 7.59 -7.26 8.50
CA LEU A 195 6.18 -7.14 8.10
C LEU A 195 5.23 -7.39 9.27
N CYS A 196 4.66 -6.32 9.82
CA CYS A 196 3.78 -6.35 10.97
C CYS A 196 2.34 -6.78 10.64
N LEU A 197 1.85 -6.42 9.46
CA LEU A 197 0.47 -6.68 9.09
C LEU A 197 0.34 -7.06 7.61
N LEU A 198 -0.40 -8.14 7.37
CA LEU A 198 -0.71 -8.67 6.05
C LEU A 198 -2.22 -8.83 5.90
N GLU A 199 -2.83 -8.01 5.06
CA GLU A 199 -4.24 -8.19 4.68
C GLU A 199 -4.32 -9.05 3.42
N LEU A 200 -4.85 -10.27 3.54
CA LEU A 200 -4.91 -11.27 2.47
C LEU A 200 -6.24 -12.03 2.54
N TRP A 201 -7.27 -11.50 1.88
CA TRP A 201 -8.55 -12.17 1.63
C TRP A 201 -9.14 -11.75 0.27
N GLU A 202 -10.04 -12.55 -0.29
CA GLU A 202 -10.79 -12.24 -1.52
C GLU A 202 -12.26 -12.01 -1.19
N THR A 203 -12.91 -11.06 -1.87
CA THR A 203 -14.38 -11.00 -1.91
C THR A 203 -14.91 -12.23 -2.62
N ALA A 204 -16.02 -12.81 -2.16
CA ALA A 204 -16.71 -13.82 -2.96
C ALA A 204 -17.04 -13.25 -4.34
N GLU A 205 -16.76 -14.03 -5.39
CA GLU A 205 -17.39 -13.80 -6.68
C GLU A 205 -18.90 -13.82 -6.46
N VAL A 206 -19.53 -12.66 -6.59
CA VAL A 206 -20.98 -12.60 -6.70
C VAL A 206 -21.30 -13.05 -8.13
N ASP A 207 -21.46 -14.36 -8.33
CA ASP A 207 -22.21 -14.89 -9.46
C ASP A 207 -23.67 -14.42 -9.29
N ALA A 208 -23.91 -13.14 -9.58
CA ALA A 208 -25.16 -12.43 -9.29
C ALA A 208 -26.36 -12.89 -10.13
N ILE A 209 -26.24 -14.00 -10.88
CA ILE A 209 -27.28 -14.45 -11.81
C ILE A 209 -27.70 -15.92 -11.57
N THR A 210 -26.89 -16.79 -10.96
CA THR A 210 -27.19 -18.25 -11.00
C THR A 210 -27.26 -19.00 -9.67
N SER A 211 -26.71 -18.52 -8.54
CA SER A 211 -26.97 -19.15 -7.22
C SER A 211 -26.42 -18.34 -6.01
N PRO A 212 -27.25 -17.52 -5.34
CA PRO A 212 -26.85 -16.77 -4.14
C PRO A 212 -26.43 -17.63 -2.94
N SER A 213 -26.83 -18.90 -2.89
CA SER A 213 -26.66 -19.79 -1.72
C SER A 213 -25.37 -20.61 -1.72
N ARG A 214 -24.50 -20.45 -2.72
CA ARG A 214 -23.27 -21.25 -2.88
C ARG A 214 -21.97 -20.46 -2.98
N ALA A 215 -22.02 -19.13 -2.85
CA ALA A 215 -20.80 -18.33 -2.71
C ALA A 215 -20.10 -18.72 -1.40
N LYS A 216 -19.18 -19.68 -1.47
CA LYS A 216 -18.20 -19.90 -0.40
C LYS A 216 -17.24 -18.72 -0.45
N CYS A 217 -17.61 -17.63 0.23
CA CYS A 217 -16.66 -16.63 0.68
C CYS A 217 -15.47 -17.37 1.33
N LEU A 218 -14.25 -16.87 1.12
CA LEU A 218 -13.27 -17.00 2.18
C LEU A 218 -13.96 -16.52 3.46
N ASP A 219 -13.97 -17.31 4.52
CA ASP A 219 -13.99 -16.70 5.85
C ASP A 219 -12.96 -15.56 5.78
N GLU A 220 -13.37 -14.30 5.95
CA GLU A 220 -12.55 -13.14 5.59
C GLU A 220 -11.24 -13.14 6.41
N LEU A 221 -10.19 -13.77 5.86
CA LEU A 221 -8.95 -14.06 6.59
C LEU A 221 -8.08 -12.80 6.62
N THR A 222 -7.84 -12.29 7.82
CA THR A 222 -6.85 -11.24 8.06
C THR A 222 -5.71 -11.82 8.88
N TYR A 223 -4.50 -11.82 8.34
CA TYR A 223 -3.33 -12.35 9.02
C TYR A 223 -2.68 -11.24 9.85
N TRP A 224 -2.76 -11.39 11.16
CA TRP A 224 -2.06 -10.54 12.11
C TRP A 224 -0.77 -11.22 12.54
N LEU A 225 0.35 -10.54 12.33
CA LEU A 225 1.64 -11.02 12.78
C LEU A 225 1.94 -10.26 14.08
N GLN A 226 2.01 -10.96 15.20
CA GLN A 226 2.30 -10.37 16.51
C GLN A 226 3.65 -10.86 17.02
N TRP A 227 4.43 -9.97 17.61
CA TRP A 227 5.65 -10.31 18.33
C TRP A 227 5.28 -10.41 19.80
N ASN A 228 5.62 -11.53 20.44
CA ASN A 228 5.52 -11.60 21.88
C ASN A 228 6.69 -10.83 22.54
N ARG A 229 6.59 -10.56 23.85
CA ARG A 229 7.61 -9.82 24.63
C ARG A 229 9.01 -10.47 24.61
N ALA A 230 9.11 -11.75 24.25
CA ALA A 230 10.37 -12.47 24.11
C ALA A 230 10.94 -12.40 22.67
N GLY A 231 10.37 -11.56 21.80
CA GLY A 231 10.76 -11.43 20.40
C GLY A 231 10.35 -12.62 19.51
N ARG A 232 9.61 -13.61 20.04
CA ARG A 232 9.11 -14.73 19.24
C ARG A 232 7.84 -14.32 18.49
N ARG A 233 7.84 -14.58 17.19
CA ARG A 233 6.73 -14.26 16.29
C ARG A 233 5.60 -15.27 16.45
N SER A 234 4.39 -14.77 16.73
CA SER A 234 3.14 -15.51 16.59
C SER A 234 2.44 -15.00 15.33
N LEU A 235 2.24 -15.90 14.36
CA LEU A 235 1.32 -15.64 13.26
C LEU A 235 -0.07 -16.06 13.73
N THR A 236 -0.97 -15.09 13.85
CA THR A 236 -2.37 -15.32 14.19
C THR A 236 -3.22 -14.99 12.98
N CYS A 237 -3.90 -16.00 12.45
CA CYS A 237 -4.89 -15.81 11.40
C CYS A 237 -6.25 -15.57 12.06
N TYR A 238 -6.94 -14.50 11.66
CA TYR A 238 -8.30 -14.19 12.11
C TYR A 238 -9.25 -14.31 10.94
N SER A 239 -10.44 -14.89 11.16
CA SER A 239 -11.58 -14.74 10.26
C SER A 239 -12.52 -13.67 10.81
N HIS A 240 -13.22 -12.90 9.98
CA HIS A 240 -14.25 -11.96 10.49
C HIS A 240 -15.43 -12.67 11.20
N SER A 241 -15.59 -13.98 10.99
CA SER A 241 -16.53 -14.84 11.71
C SER A 241 -16.09 -15.17 13.14
N THR A 242 -14.83 -14.86 13.52
CA THR A 242 -14.32 -15.01 14.89
C THR A 242 -14.01 -13.63 15.50
N PRO A 243 -14.63 -13.24 16.63
CA PRO A 243 -14.33 -11.97 17.25
C PRO A 243 -12.85 -11.95 17.68
N VAL A 244 -12.13 -10.89 17.28
CA VAL A 244 -10.78 -10.62 17.78
C VAL A 244 -10.89 -10.49 19.30
N PRO A 245 -10.26 -11.37 20.10
CA PRO A 245 -10.37 -11.22 21.54
C PRO A 245 -9.63 -9.93 21.92
N THR A 246 -10.38 -8.98 22.49
CA THR A 246 -9.92 -7.64 22.92
C THR A 246 -8.71 -7.70 23.87
N THR A 247 -8.48 -8.84 24.51
CA THR A 247 -7.32 -9.10 25.37
C THR A 247 -5.98 -9.20 24.63
N TYR A 248 -5.95 -9.37 23.31
CA TYR A 248 -4.71 -9.52 22.52
C TYR A 248 -4.27 -8.24 21.78
N LEU A 249 -5.04 -7.15 21.90
CA LEU A 249 -4.75 -5.83 21.34
C LEU A 249 -4.09 -4.86 22.35
N LEU A 250 -4.10 -5.21 23.64
CA LEU A 250 -3.63 -4.35 24.75
C LEU A 250 -2.15 -4.53 25.11
N ALA A 251 -1.32 -5.10 24.23
CA ALA A 251 0.11 -5.21 24.53
C ALA A 251 0.87 -3.87 24.44
N ASN A 252 0.26 -2.81 23.88
CA ASN A 252 0.87 -1.46 23.82
C ASN A 252 -0.10 -0.26 23.91
N ALA A 253 -1.39 -0.44 24.20
CA ALA A 253 -2.31 0.68 24.43
C ALA A 253 -3.12 0.45 25.70
N ALA A 254 -2.93 1.29 26.72
CA ALA A 254 -3.60 1.19 28.02
C ALA A 254 -5.02 1.79 28.01
N ASP A 255 -5.87 1.45 27.04
CA ASP A 255 -7.28 1.90 27.05
C ASP A 255 -8.26 0.76 26.74
N PRO A 256 -9.03 0.27 27.73
CA PRO A 256 -9.98 -0.83 27.57
C PRO A 256 -11.28 -0.46 26.83
N LYS A 257 -11.43 0.74 26.25
CA LYS A 257 -12.66 1.16 25.54
C LYS A 257 -12.65 1.02 24.02
N VAL A 258 -11.59 0.47 23.40
CA VAL A 258 -11.47 0.39 21.94
C VAL A 258 -11.86 -0.99 21.42
N SER A 259 -13.08 -1.13 20.90
CA SER A 259 -13.66 -2.42 20.46
C SER A 259 -13.88 -2.57 18.94
N SER A 260 -13.42 -1.62 18.11
CA SER A 260 -13.60 -1.67 16.65
C SER A 260 -12.27 -1.61 15.89
N PRO A 261 -12.05 -2.49 14.88
CA PRO A 261 -10.87 -2.48 14.00
C PRO A 261 -10.61 -1.12 13.32
N THR A 262 -11.68 -0.39 12.97
CA THR A 262 -11.59 0.94 12.37
C THR A 262 -11.02 1.98 13.34
N VAL A 263 -11.36 1.86 14.62
CA VAL A 263 -10.86 2.74 15.68
C VAL A 263 -9.40 2.42 16.01
N ILE A 264 -8.99 1.15 15.92
CA ILE A 264 -7.60 0.70 16.11
C ILE A 264 -6.71 1.21 14.97
N MET A 265 -7.17 1.14 13.72
CA MET A 265 -6.51 1.73 12.57
C MET A 265 -6.35 3.25 12.71
N ALA A 266 -7.42 3.94 13.12
CA ALA A 266 -7.37 5.37 13.40
C ALA A 266 -6.42 5.71 14.57
N THR A 267 -6.35 4.85 15.60
CA THR A 267 -5.48 5.04 16.78
C THR A 267 -4.01 4.81 16.44
N LEU A 268 -3.69 3.83 15.60
CA LEU A 268 -2.32 3.56 15.12
C LEU A 268 -1.83 4.64 14.14
N LEU A 269 -2.70 5.13 13.26
CA LEU A 269 -2.40 6.28 12.39
C LEU A 269 -2.23 7.59 13.19
N ALA A 270 -2.85 7.70 14.36
CA ALA A 270 -2.74 8.83 15.28
C ALA A 270 -1.56 8.72 16.27
N ARG A 271 -0.82 7.60 16.29
CA ARG A 271 0.29 7.33 17.23
C ARG A 271 1.61 7.03 16.49
N PRO A 272 2.24 8.05 15.86
CA PRO A 272 3.51 7.88 15.16
C PRO A 272 4.68 7.47 16.08
N ASP A 273 4.53 7.60 17.40
CA ASP A 273 5.46 7.11 18.42
C ASP A 273 5.59 5.58 18.46
N LEU A 274 4.59 4.84 17.98
CA LEU A 274 4.66 3.38 17.82
C LEU A 274 5.34 2.95 16.51
N LEU A 275 5.70 3.89 15.63
CA LEU A 275 6.42 3.67 14.37
C LEU A 275 7.93 3.85 14.51
N VAL A 276 8.42 4.30 15.67
CA VAL A 276 9.85 4.42 15.96
C VAL A 276 10.33 3.12 16.61
N SER A 277 11.47 2.60 16.17
CA SER A 277 12.13 1.48 16.85
C SER A 277 12.37 1.80 18.32
N PRO A 278 12.38 0.82 19.24
CA PRO A 278 12.94 1.05 20.56
C PRO A 278 14.39 1.47 20.35
N SER A 279 14.66 2.75 20.60
CA SER A 279 16.01 3.30 20.61
C SER A 279 16.88 2.44 21.52
N SER A 280 18.05 2.09 20.98
CA SER A 280 19.24 1.64 21.70
C SER A 280 19.21 1.95 23.19
N SER A 281 18.99 0.92 24.01
CA SER A 281 19.52 0.90 25.36
C SER A 281 21.02 0.62 25.26
N SER A 282 21.84 1.67 25.34
CA SER A 282 23.23 1.55 25.74
C SER A 282 23.43 2.33 27.04
N CYS A 283 23.78 1.57 28.08
CA CYS A 283 24.10 1.91 29.47
C CYS A 283 22.92 2.20 30.40
#